data_AF-A0A529GB41-F1
#
_entry.id   AF-A0A529GB41-F1
#
_cell.length_a   1.000
_cell.length_b   1.000
_cell.length_c   1.000
_cell.angle_alpha   90.00
_cell.angle_beta   90.00
_cell.angle_gamma   90.00
#
_symmetry.space_group_name_H-M   'P 1'
#
loop_
_entity.id
_entity.type
_entity.pdbx_description
1 polymer ?
#
loop_
_entity_poly.entity_id
_entity_poly.type
_entity_poly.pdbx_seq_one_letter_code
_entity_poly.pdbx_strand_id
1 'polypeptide(L)' 'PSMELYLMYNSARKIFGKSGVTVTRSLVGSYVTSLDMAGCSITLTLLNDEMTALWDAPVHTAALRWGL' A
#
# COMPACT_ATOMS: atom_id res chain seq x y z
N PRO A 1 -10.29 5.44 10.81
CA PRO A 1 -10.79 6.36 9.74
C PRO A 1 -9.78 6.53 8.60
N SER A 2 -10.22 6.87 7.37
CA SER A 2 -9.29 6.97 6.21
C SER A 2 -8.14 7.97 6.46
N MET A 3 -8.41 9.07 7.17
CA MET A 3 -7.40 10.06 7.55
C MET A 3 -6.28 9.47 8.41
N GLU A 4 -6.61 8.61 9.38
CA GLU A 4 -5.62 7.95 10.25
C GLU A 4 -4.72 7.00 9.45
N LEU A 5 -5.27 6.29 8.46
CA LEU A 5 -4.46 5.42 7.58
C LEU A 5 -3.41 6.22 6.81
N TYR A 6 -3.74 7.44 6.37
CA TYR A 6 -2.75 8.33 5.74
C TYR A 6 -1.70 8.86 6.72
N LEU A 7 -2.07 9.13 7.97
CA LEU A 7 -1.09 9.48 9.03
C LEU A 7 -0.13 8.31 9.30
N MET A 8 -0.66 7.09 9.36
CA MET A 8 0.14 5.87 9.51
C MET A 8 1.08 5.68 8.31
N TYR A 9 0.58 5.85 7.08
CA TYR A 9 1.38 5.77 5.86
C TYR A 9 2.54 6.78 5.86
N ASN A 10 2.26 8.04 6.20
CA ASN A 10 3.30 9.08 6.27
C ASN A 10 4.39 8.72 7.29
N SER A 11 3.98 8.18 8.45
CA SER A 11 4.92 7.75 9.50
C SER A 11 5.78 6.58 9.04
N ALA A 12 5.17 5.56 8.43
CA ALA A 12 5.86 4.41 7.86
C ALA A 12 6.84 4.81 6.75
N ARG A 13 6.40 5.66 5.79
CA ARG A 13 7.23 6.14 4.68
C ARG A 13 8.47 6.89 5.16
N LYS A 14 8.36 7.70 6.23
CA LYS A 14 9.51 8.38 6.85
C LYS A 14 10.50 7.39 7.48
N ILE A 15 10.01 6.35 8.14
CA ILE A 15 10.86 5.31 8.72
C ILE A 15 11.59 4.55 7.61
N PHE A 16 10.89 4.13 6.57
CA PHE A 16 11.48 3.44 5.42
C PHE A 16 12.53 4.29 4.70
N GLY A 17 12.26 5.57 4.47
CA GLY A 17 13.22 6.48 3.84
C GLY A 17 14.50 6.65 4.66
N LYS A 18 14.40 6.73 6.00
CA LYS A 18 15.58 6.76 6.89
C LYS A 18 16.40 5.48 6.84
N SER A 19 15.76 4.35 6.53
CA SER A 19 16.40 3.05 6.37
C SER A 19 16.89 2.78 4.94
N GLY A 20 16.86 3.77 4.04
CA GLY A 20 17.30 3.62 2.64
C GLY A 20 16.31 2.87 1.74
N VAL A 21 15.08 2.60 2.21
CA VAL A 21 14.04 1.92 1.44
C VAL A 21 13.21 2.95 0.67
N THR A 22 13.13 2.78 -0.65
CA THR A 22 12.32 3.64 -1.53
C THR A 22 10.97 2.99 -1.79
N VAL A 23 9.89 3.66 -1.39
CA VAL A 23 8.52 3.22 -1.66
C VAL A 23 8.11 3.68 -3.07
N THR A 24 8.07 2.75 -4.02
CA THR A 24 7.73 3.02 -5.44
C THR A 24 6.24 2.86 -5.74
N ARG A 25 5.52 2.02 -5.00
CA ARG A 25 4.07 1.80 -5.09
C ARG A 25 3.47 1.74 -3.70
N SER A 26 2.21 2.14 -3.56
CA SER A 26 1.52 2.09 -2.26
C SER A 26 0.01 2.01 -2.42
N LEU A 27 -0.62 1.24 -1.52
CA LEU A 27 -2.05 1.20 -1.31
C LEU A 27 -2.36 1.62 0.14
N VAL A 28 -3.32 2.53 0.32
CA VAL A 28 -3.76 3.01 1.65
C VAL A 28 -5.28 2.93 1.70
N GLY A 29 -5.81 2.03 2.54
CA GLY A 29 -7.25 1.77 2.61
C GLY A 29 -7.57 0.43 3.27
N SER A 30 -8.86 0.08 3.25
CA SER A 30 -9.39 -1.15 3.84
C SER A 30 -9.35 -2.31 2.84
N TYR A 31 -8.17 -2.91 2.64
CA TYR A 31 -8.00 -4.03 1.70
C TYR A 31 -8.16 -5.41 2.34
N VAL A 32 -7.69 -5.56 3.59
CA VAL A 32 -7.81 -6.79 4.39
C VAL A 32 -8.28 -6.38 5.78
N THR A 33 -9.53 -6.69 6.12
CA THR A 33 -10.20 -6.21 7.35
C THR A 33 -10.44 -7.36 8.34
N SER A 34 -10.71 -7.01 9.60
CA SER A 34 -11.14 -7.94 10.65
C SER A 34 -12.36 -7.38 11.35
N LEU A 35 -13.52 -7.51 10.69
CA LEU A 35 -14.81 -6.96 11.13
C LEU A 35 -14.69 -5.47 11.53
N ASP A 36 -15.00 -5.15 12.78
CA ASP A 36 -15.05 -3.81 13.39
C ASP A 36 -13.78 -3.44 14.18
N MET A 37 -12.71 -4.21 14.05
CA MET A 37 -11.45 -3.94 14.74
C MET A 37 -10.91 -2.54 14.44
N ALA A 38 -10.65 -1.77 15.50
CA ALA A 38 -9.93 -0.50 15.42
C ALA A 38 -8.41 -0.76 15.33
N GLY A 39 -7.89 -0.89 14.11
CA GLY A 39 -6.47 -1.08 13.86
C GLY A 39 -6.09 -0.96 12.39
N CYS A 40 -4.79 -1.11 12.11
CA CYS A 40 -4.27 -1.22 10.75
C CYS A 40 -3.07 -2.16 10.71
N SER A 41 -2.76 -2.69 9.53
CA SER A 41 -1.55 -3.43 9.24
C SER A 41 -0.71 -2.68 8.21
N ILE A 42 0.61 -2.89 8.24
CA ILE A 42 1.54 -2.39 7.22
C ILE A 42 2.18 -3.60 6.57
N THR A 43 2.04 -3.71 5.26
CA THR A 43 2.71 -4.73 4.45
C THR A 43 3.81 -4.05 3.64
N LEU A 44 5.02 -4.62 3.67
CA LEU A 44 6.15 -4.19 2.86
C LEU A 44 6.60 -5.37 1.99
N THR A 45 6.83 -5.12 0.71
CA THR A 45 7.25 -6.14 -0.26
C THR A 45 8.39 -5.58 -1.08
N LEU A 46 9.50 -6.32 -1.17
CA LEU A 46 10.58 -6.00 -2.09
C LEU A 46 10.11 -6.32 -3.51
N LEU A 47 10.13 -5.32 -4.38
CA LEU A 47 9.77 -5.49 -5.79
C LEU A 47 11.04 -5.64 -6.63
N ASN A 48 11.03 -6.62 -7.52
CA ASN A 48 11.92 -6.65 -8.68
C ASN A 48 11.19 -6.06 -9.91
N ASP A 49 11.88 -6.01 -11.03
CA ASP A 49 11.34 -5.39 -12.25
C ASP A 49 10.12 -6.14 -12.81
N GLU A 50 10.14 -7.47 -12.78
CA GLU A 50 9.01 -8.31 -13.21
C GLU A 50 7.76 -8.07 -12.34
N MET A 51 7.91 -8.06 -11.03
CA MET A 51 6.83 -7.78 -10.09
C MET A 51 6.29 -6.36 -10.24
N THR A 52 7.17 -5.39 -10.54
CA THR A 52 6.75 -4.01 -10.79
C THR A 52 5.91 -3.92 -12.07
N ALA A 53 6.32 -4.62 -13.14
CA ALA A 53 5.53 -4.70 -14.37
C ALA A 53 4.17 -5.37 -14.15
N LEU A 54 4.12 -6.44 -13.34
CA LEU A 54 2.86 -7.10 -12.99
C LEU A 54 1.94 -6.22 -12.13
N TRP A 55 2.51 -5.42 -11.22
CA TRP A 55 1.74 -4.45 -10.44
C TRP A 55 1.10 -3.38 -11.32
N ASP A 56 1.86 -2.86 -12.29
CA ASP A 56 1.40 -1.77 -13.16
C ASP A 56 0.44 -2.24 -14.26
N ALA A 57 0.31 -3.55 -14.48
CA ALA A 57 -0.62 -4.12 -15.45
C ALA A 57 -2.08 -3.70 -15.14
N PRO A 58 -2.94 -3.50 -16.16
CA PRO A 58 -4.32 -3.10 -15.95
C PRO A 58 -5.08 -4.07 -15.06
N VAL A 59 -5.89 -3.52 -14.15
CA VAL A 59 -6.77 -4.30 -13.27
C VAL A 59 -8.14 -3.67 -13.22
N HIS A 60 -9.18 -4.51 -13.23
CA HIS A 60 -10.57 -4.08 -13.16
C HIS A 60 -11.37 -5.00 -12.24
N THR A 61 -11.33 -4.71 -10.94
CA THR A 61 -12.05 -5.44 -9.89
C THR A 61 -12.85 -4.47 -9.02
N ALA A 62 -13.63 -4.99 -8.08
CA ALA A 62 -14.42 -4.16 -7.17
C ALA A 62 -13.54 -3.26 -6.26
N ALA A 63 -12.36 -3.74 -5.87
CA ALA A 63 -11.49 -3.06 -4.90
C ALA A 63 -10.24 -2.39 -5.52
N LEU A 64 -9.79 -2.86 -6.69
CA LEU A 64 -8.62 -2.34 -7.39
C LEU A 64 -8.95 -2.03 -8.85
N ARG A 65 -8.59 -0.83 -9.30
CA ARG A 65 -8.81 -0.36 -10.67
C ARG A 65 -7.76 0.65 -11.13
N TRP A 66 -7.05 0.34 -12.22
CA TRP A 66 -6.12 1.25 -12.92
C TRP A 66 -5.80 0.73 -14.33
N GLY A 67 -5.15 1.57 -15.16
CA GLY A 67 -4.68 1.20 -16.50
C GLY A 67 -5.76 1.21 -17.60
N LEU A 68 -6.73 2.12 -17.49
CA LEU A 68 -7.78 2.37 -18.50
C LEU A 68 -7.25 3.16 -19.70
#